data_AF-A0A6G2BK07-F1
#
_entry.id   AF-A0A6G2BK07-F1
#
_cell.length_a   1.000
_cell.length_b   1.000
_cell.length_c   1.000
_cell.angle_alpha   90.00
_cell.angle_beta   90.00
_cell.angle_gamma   90.00
#
_symmetry.space_group_name_H-M   'P 1'
#
loop_
_entity.id
_entity.type
_entity.pdbx_description
1 polymer ?
#
loop_
_entity_poly.entity_id
_entity_poly.type
_entity_poly.pdbx_seq_one_letter_code
_entity_poly.pdbx_strand_id
1 'polypeptide(L)' 'MEDFEFECWRCLALCTVKGRPKGFWTTTHYELPTEWECWNCGAINRTPQED' A
#
# COMPACT_ATOMS: atom_id res chain seq x y z
N MET A 1 7.87 9.91 5.02
CA MET A 1 7.58 8.47 4.81
C MET A 1 6.18 8.31 5.33
N GLU A 2 5.24 8.03 4.45
CA GLU A 2 3.81 8.04 4.75
C GLU A 2 3.33 6.59 4.76
N ASP A 3 2.59 6.24 5.80
CA ASP A 3 2.02 4.91 6.03
C ASP A 3 0.58 4.93 5.51
N PHE A 4 0.26 4.05 4.57
CA PHE A 4 -1.07 3.94 3.97
C PHE A 4 -1.77 2.69 4.49
N GLU A 5 -3.02 2.82 4.90
CA GLU A 5 -3.80 1.70 5.42
C GLU A 5 -4.71 1.13 4.34
N PHE A 6 -4.57 -0.17 4.06
CA PHE A 6 -5.41 -0.87 3.10
C PHE A 6 -6.10 -2.06 3.76
N GLU A 7 -7.35 -2.28 3.39
CA GLU A 7 -8.10 -3.46 3.82
C GLU A 7 -7.75 -4.67 2.96
N CYS A 8 -7.49 -5.82 3.60
CA CYS A 8 -7.24 -7.05 2.88
C CYS A 8 -8.53 -7.58 2.24
N TRP A 9 -8.51 -7.90 0.94
CA TRP A 9 -9.67 -8.43 0.22
C TRP A 9 -10.18 -9.77 0.77
N ARG A 10 -9.32 -10.55 1.42
CA ARG A 10 -9.64 -11.91 1.89
C ARG A 10 -10.16 -11.94 3.33
N CYS A 11 -9.42 -11.30 4.24
CA CYS A 11 -9.70 -11.38 5.69
C CYS A 11 -10.20 -10.07 6.29
N LEU A 12 -10.31 -9.01 5.48
CA LEU A 12 -10.73 -7.67 5.87
C LEU A 12 -9.87 -7.04 6.99
N ALA A 13 -8.66 -7.57 7.22
CA ALA A 13 -7.73 -6.97 8.16
C ALA A 13 -7.10 -5.71 7.55
N LEU A 14 -7.00 -4.65 8.36
CA LEU A 14 -6.27 -3.44 8.01
C LEU A 14 -4.76 -3.74 8.01
N CYS A 15 -4.12 -3.42 6.89
CA CYS A 15 -2.70 -3.65 6.65
C CYS A 15 -2.03 -2.33 6.28
N THR A 16 -0.92 -2.04 6.95
CA THR A 16 -0.14 -0.82 6.70
C THR A 16 0.87 -1.07 5.59
N VAL A 17 0.76 -0.31 4.51
CA VAL A 17 1.63 -0.35 3.34
C VAL A 17 2.46 0.94 3.30
N LYS A 18 3.78 0.79 3.17
CA LYS A 18 4.71 1.91 3.18
C LYS A 18 4.92 2.45 1.78
N GLY A 19 4.52 3.70 1.55
CA GLY A 19 4.79 4.41 0.31
C GLY A 19 6.24 4.85 0.21
N ARG A 20 6.87 4.66 -0.95
CA ARG A 20 8.21 5.17 -1.24
C ARG A 20 8.07 6.53 -1.93
N PRO A 21 8.74 7.59 -1.43
CA PRO A 21 8.70 8.88 -2.11
C PRO A 21 9.37 8.76 -3.48
N LYS A 22 8.69 9.21 -4.54
CA LYS A 22 9.23 9.19 -5.91
C LYS A 22 9.35 10.60 -6.45
N GLY A 23 10.57 11.00 -6.84
CA GLY A 23 10.85 12.29 -7.50
C GLY A 23 11.48 13.36 -6.60
N PHE A 24 12.05 14.38 -7.25
CA PHE A 24 12.75 15.51 -6.61
C PHE A 24 11.79 16.51 -5.91
N TRP A 25 10.48 16.35 -6.12
CA TRP A 25 9.40 17.13 -5.52
C TRP A 25 8.66 16.24 -4.50
N THR A 26 9.23 16.09 -3.31
CA THR A 26 8.94 15.02 -2.34
C THR A 26 7.69 15.22 -1.47
N THR A 27 6.75 16.08 -1.85
CA THR A 27 5.60 16.42 -1.00
C THR A 27 4.26 15.82 -1.42
N THR A 28 4.14 15.25 -2.63
CA THR A 28 2.80 14.88 -3.15
C THR A 28 2.73 13.57 -3.93
N HIS A 29 3.86 12.90 -4.21
CA HIS A 29 3.88 11.65 -4.98
C HIS A 29 4.59 10.54 -4.19
N TYR A 30 3.79 9.64 -3.62
CA TYR A 30 4.25 8.39 -3.05
C TYR A 30 3.94 7.25 -4.01
N GLU A 31 4.95 6.45 -4.36
CA GLU A 31 4.77 5.20 -5.08
C GLU A 31 4.50 4.09 -4.07
N LEU A 32 3.31 3.52 -4.13
CA LEU A 32 2.94 2.35 -3.37
C LEU A 32 3.39 1.07 -4.08
N PRO A 33 3.76 0.01 -3.33
CA PRO A 33 4.04 -1.28 -3.93
C PRO A 33 2.78 -1.84 -4.60
N THR A 34 2.90 -2.28 -5.85
CA THR A 34 1.78 -2.80 -6.64
C THR A 34 1.05 -3.95 -5.96
N GLU A 35 1.80 -4.80 -5.25
CA GLU A 35 1.30 -5.95 -4.50
C GLU A 35 1.87 -5.93 -3.08
N TRP A 36 1.04 -6.30 -2.10
CA TRP A 36 1.44 -6.40 -0.70
C TRP A 36 0.80 -7.62 -0.03
N GLU A 37 1.54 -8.24 0.87
CA GLU A 37 1.09 -9.40 1.63
C GLU A 37 0.36 -8.96 2.89
N CYS A 38 -0.82 -9.51 3.13
CA CYS A 38 -1.56 -9.26 4.36
C CYS A 38 -0.86 -9.93 5.54
N TRP A 39 -0.55 -9.15 6.59
CA TRP A 39 0.11 -9.65 7.79
C TRP A 39 -0.72 -10.71 8.55
N ASN A 40 -2.05 -10.68 8.42
CA ASN A 40 -2.95 -11.56 9.16
C ASN A 40 -3.18 -12.92 8.47
N CYS A 41 -3.37 -12.92 7.14
CA CYS A 41 -3.77 -14.14 6.41
C CYS A 41 -2.79 -14.58 5.30
N GLY A 42 -1.71 -13.82 5.05
CA GLY A 42 -0.75 -14.08 3.99
C GLY A 42 -1.31 -13.93 2.58
N ALA A 43 -2.50 -13.34 2.41
CA ALA A 43 -3.06 -13.10 1.08
C ALA A 43 -2.30 -11.98 0.36
N ILE A 44 -2.06 -12.15 -0.93
CA ILE A 44 -1.50 -11.12 -1.80
C ILE A 44 -2.65 -10.18 -2.20
N ASN A 45 -2.49 -8.90 -1.90
CA ASN A 45 -3.41 -7.83 -2.22
C ASN A 45 -2.76 -6.89 -3.23
N ARG A 46 -3.58 -6.21 -4.04
CA ARG A 46 -3.12 -5.20 -5.00
C ARG A 46 -3.50 -3.82 -4.51
N THR A 47 -2.56 -2.88 -4.54
CA THR A 47 -2.91 -1.48 -4.31
C THR A 47 -3.76 -0.99 -5.46
N PRO A 48 -4.91 -0.34 -5.19
CA PRO A 48 -5.65 0.34 -6.24
C PRO A 48 -4.75 1.38 -6.89
N GLN A 49 -4.54 1.27 -8.19
CA GLN A 49 -3.90 2.32 -8.98
C GLN A 49 -4.99 3.32 -9.34
N GLU A 50 -4.76 4.61 -9.05
CA GLU A 50 -5.60 5.66 -9.63
C GLU A 50 -5.28 5.70 -11.14
N ASP A 51 -6.30 5.45 -11.96
CA ASP A 51 -6.24 5.47 -13.43
C ASP A 51 -6.07 6.90 -13.98
#